data_AF-A0A4R6J1N1-F1
#
_entry.id   AF-A0A4R6J1N1-F1
#
_cell.length_a   1.000
_cell.length_b   1.000
_cell.length_c   1.000
_cell.angle_alpha   90.00
_cell.angle_beta   90.00
_cell.angle_gamma   90.00
#
_symmetry.space_group_name_H-M   'P 1'
#
loop_
_entity.id
_entity.type
_entity.pdbx_description
1 polymer ?
#
loop_
_entity_poly.entity_id
_entity_poly.type
_entity_poly.pdbx_seq_one_letter_code
_entity_poly.pdbx_strand_id
1 'polypeptide(L)'
;MSFNQTSFKKADIIIQSAALIITGAICFFDMELAMMVFFLGIGGWQLLSMAVHLTQRWNQDSKARKVYQYLLLAIVCIFLISLLSAEMMIWVLYILLYMTPVLALYYLMVCYLEIFRGK
;
A
#
# COMPACT_ATOMS: atom_id res chain seq x y z
N MET A 1 -0.64 -8.11 23.05
CA MET A 1 -1.44 -9.15 22.37
C MET A 1 -0.72 -9.51 21.09
N SER A 2 -0.25 -10.75 20.91
CA SER A 2 0.26 -11.18 19.60
C SER A 2 -0.95 -11.37 18.68
N PHE A 3 -1.08 -10.51 17.67
CA PHE A 3 -2.06 -10.74 16.61
C PHE A 3 -1.64 -12.00 15.83
N ASN A 4 -2.61 -12.81 15.40
CA ASN A 4 -2.31 -13.94 14.51
C ASN A 4 -2.00 -13.40 13.11
N GLN A 5 -0.80 -13.68 12.60
CA GLN A 5 -0.30 -13.24 11.30
C GLN A 5 -1.29 -13.52 10.16
N THR A 6 -1.87 -14.73 10.14
CA THR A 6 -2.79 -15.13 9.06
C THR A 6 -4.10 -14.35 9.12
N SER A 7 -4.61 -14.09 10.33
CA SER A 7 -5.82 -13.29 10.52
C SER A 7 -5.61 -11.85 10.10
N PHE A 8 -4.44 -11.27 10.43
CA PHE A 8 -4.09 -9.91 10.01
C PHE A 8 -4.00 -9.78 8.49
N LYS A 9 -3.30 -10.70 7.81
CA LYS A 9 -3.19 -10.68 6.35
C LYS A 9 -4.54 -10.85 5.64
N LYS A 10 -5.45 -11.66 6.19
CA LYS A 10 -6.82 -11.77 5.67
C LYS A 10 -7.58 -10.46 5.81
N ALA A 11 -7.47 -9.79 6.97
CA ALA A 11 -8.08 -8.48 7.18
C ALA A 11 -7.51 -7.43 6.20
N ASP A 12 -6.18 -7.41 6.02
CA ASP A 12 -5.51 -6.53 5.05
C ASP A 12 -6.02 -6.74 3.62
N ILE A 13 -6.16 -7.99 3.18
CA ILE A 13 -6.69 -8.30 1.85
C ILE A 13 -8.10 -7.73 1.68
N ILE A 14 -8.97 -7.91 2.68
CA ILE A 14 -10.35 -7.43 2.66
C ILE A 14 -10.36 -5.89 2.63
N ILE A 15 -9.63 -5.24 3.54
CA ILE A 15 -9.60 -3.78 3.66
C ILE A 15 -9.06 -3.16 2.38
N GLN A 16 -7.94 -3.66 1.85
CA GLN A 16 -7.33 -3.11 0.66
C GLN A 16 -8.17 -3.35 -0.60
N SER A 17 -8.81 -4.52 -0.71
CA SER A 17 -9.71 -4.82 -1.83
C SER A 17 -10.97 -3.94 -1.77
N ALA A 18 -11.57 -3.79 -0.60
CA ALA A 18 -12.71 -2.89 -0.39
C ALA A 18 -12.34 -1.44 -0.69
N ALA A 19 -11.19 -0.97 -0.20
CA ALA A 19 -10.71 0.38 -0.47
C ALA A 19 -10.50 0.63 -1.98
N LEU A 20 -9.91 -0.33 -2.72
CA LEU A 20 -9.75 -0.21 -4.17
C LEU A 20 -11.10 -0.13 -4.91
N ILE A 21 -12.08 -0.96 -4.53
CA ILE A 21 -13.43 -0.96 -5.15
C ILE A 21 -14.17 0.35 -4.84
N ILE A 22 -14.20 0.76 -3.57
CA ILE A 22 -14.87 1.98 -3.13
C ILE A 22 -14.25 3.19 -3.81
N THR A 23 -12.91 3.29 -3.80
CA THR A 23 -12.23 4.44 -4.42
C THR A 23 -12.43 4.45 -5.93
N GLY A 24 -12.38 3.29 -6.58
CA GLY A 24 -12.71 3.15 -8.00
C GLY A 24 -14.13 3.58 -8.34
N ALA A 25 -15.10 3.33 -7.45
CA ALA A 25 -16.47 3.82 -7.60
C ALA A 25 -16.55 5.34 -7.43
N ILE A 26 -15.86 5.90 -6.44
CA ILE A 26 -15.82 7.36 -6.19
C ILE A 26 -15.22 8.10 -7.41
N CYS A 27 -14.22 7.52 -8.10
CA CYS A 27 -13.63 8.13 -9.30
C CYS A 27 -14.65 8.53 -10.38
N PHE A 28 -15.81 7.87 -10.46
CA PHE A 28 -16.86 8.19 -11.44
C PHE A 28 -17.72 9.40 -11.06
N PHE A 29 -17.68 9.83 -9.79
CA PHE A 29 -18.50 10.92 -9.26
C PHE A 29 -17.67 12.11 -8.83
N ASP A 30 -16.50 11.86 -8.24
CA ASP A 30 -15.63 12.89 -7.67
C ASP A 30 -14.17 12.44 -7.77
N MET A 31 -13.46 12.95 -8.77
CA MET A 31 -12.07 12.60 -9.02
C MET A 31 -11.14 13.15 -7.94
N GLU A 32 -11.43 14.33 -7.38
CA GLU A 32 -10.59 14.95 -6.35
C GLU A 32 -10.68 14.18 -5.04
N LEU A 33 -11.90 13.85 -4.61
CA LEU A 33 -12.13 12.99 -3.45
C LEU A 33 -11.51 11.62 -3.65
N ALA A 34 -11.67 11.02 -4.83
CA ALA A 34 -11.06 9.73 -5.14
C ALA A 34 -9.54 9.77 -5.04
N MET A 35 -8.89 10.82 -5.57
CA MET A 35 -7.44 11.01 -5.45
C MET A 35 -7.00 11.14 -3.99
N MET A 36 -7.72 11.93 -3.18
CA MET A 36 -7.43 12.07 -1.76
C MET A 36 -7.54 10.74 -1.01
N VAL A 37 -8.61 9.98 -1.26
CA VAL A 37 -8.81 8.64 -0.66
C VAL A 37 -7.73 7.66 -1.14
N PHE A 38 -7.29 7.76 -2.40
CA PHE A 38 -6.18 6.95 -2.92
C PHE A 38 -4.88 7.22 -2.18
N PHE A 39 -4.47 8.48 -2.07
CA PHE A 39 -3.18 8.82 -1.46
C PHE A 39 -3.17 8.63 0.05
N LEU A 40 -4.16 9.17 0.76
CA LEU A 40 -4.18 9.16 2.22
C LEU A 40 -4.80 7.87 2.78
N GLY A 41 -5.85 7.36 2.15
CA GLY A 41 -6.53 6.14 2.58
C GLY A 41 -5.73 4.88 2.22
N ILE A 42 -5.61 4.58 0.93
CA ILE A 42 -4.92 3.36 0.46
C ILE A 42 -3.42 3.43 0.78
N GLY A 43 -2.76 4.54 0.44
CA GLY A 43 -1.34 4.73 0.75
C GLY A 43 -1.05 4.71 2.25
N GLY A 44 -1.87 5.38 3.06
CA GLY A 44 -1.76 5.36 4.52
C GLY A 44 -1.93 3.94 5.09
N TRP A 45 -2.92 3.18 4.62
CA TRP A 45 -3.12 1.80 5.05
C TRP A 45 -1.92 0.91 4.69
N GLN A 46 -1.33 1.06 3.50
CA GLN A 46 -0.14 0.32 3.10
C GLN A 46 1.04 0.56 4.05
N LEU A 47 1.26 1.81 4.46
CA LEU A 47 2.33 2.16 5.40
C LEU A 47 2.06 1.59 6.79
N LEU A 48 0.84 1.71 7.29
CA LEU A 48 0.45 1.16 8.59
C LEU A 48 0.58 -0.37 8.63
N SER A 49 0.05 -1.05 7.63
CA SER A 49 0.14 -2.50 7.52
C SER A 49 1.60 -2.97 7.44
N MET A 50 2.43 -2.25 6.67
CA MET A 50 3.84 -2.54 6.58
C MET A 50 4.58 -2.35 7.92
N ALA A 51 4.25 -1.30 8.67
CA ALA A 51 4.81 -1.08 10.01
C ALA A 51 4.46 -2.24 10.97
N VAL A 52 3.22 -2.77 10.91
CA VAL A 52 2.83 -3.97 11.68
C VAL A 52 3.67 -5.19 11.27
N HIS A 53 3.84 -5.42 9.96
CA HIS A 53 4.64 -6.55 9.47
C HIS A 53 6.12 -6.48 9.88
N LEU A 54 6.70 -5.28 9.89
CA LEU A 54 8.08 -5.06 10.35
C LEU A 54 8.22 -5.28 11.86
N THR A 55 7.34 -4.68 12.66
CA THR A 55 7.40 -4.78 14.13
C THR A 55 7.21 -6.21 14.62
N GLN A 56 6.33 -6.98 13.97
CA GLN A 56 6.10 -8.39 14.29
C GLN A 56 7.07 -9.36 13.61
N ARG A 57 7.99 -8.85 12.77
CA ARG A 57 8.95 -9.65 11.97
C ARG A 57 8.28 -10.74 11.12
N TRP A 58 7.06 -10.50 10.65
CA TRP A 58 6.29 -11.46 9.86
C TRP A 58 6.80 -11.56 8.43
N ASN A 59 7.12 -12.79 8.01
CA ASN A 59 7.55 -13.13 6.64
C ASN A 59 8.67 -12.24 6.09
N GLN A 60 9.62 -11.86 6.95
CA GLN A 60 10.77 -11.07 6.53
C GLN A 60 11.65 -11.83 5.54
N ASP A 61 11.61 -13.15 5.49
CA ASP A 61 12.38 -13.97 4.55
C ASP A 61 11.73 -14.12 3.16
N SER A 62 10.46 -13.73 3.01
CA SER A 62 9.77 -13.73 1.72
C SER A 62 10.43 -12.73 0.76
N LYS A 63 11.03 -13.23 -0.33
CA LYS A 63 11.62 -12.38 -1.38
C LYS A 63 10.62 -11.35 -1.92
N ALA A 64 9.39 -11.79 -2.15
CA ALA A 64 8.33 -10.92 -2.67
C ALA A 64 7.96 -9.82 -1.66
N ARG A 65 7.92 -10.16 -0.36
CA ARG A 65 7.75 -9.15 0.70
C ARG A 65 8.91 -8.17 0.68
N LYS A 66 10.17 -8.62 0.74
CA LYS A 66 11.33 -7.71 0.69
C LYS A 66 11.26 -6.73 -0.48
N VAL A 67 10.93 -7.22 -1.69
CA VAL A 67 10.76 -6.35 -2.86
C VAL A 67 9.66 -5.30 -2.64
N TYR A 68 8.48 -5.72 -2.16
CA TYR A 68 7.40 -4.78 -1.82
C TYR A 68 7.85 -3.72 -0.79
N GLN A 69 8.56 -4.14 0.25
CA GLN A 69 9.06 -3.26 1.31
C GLN A 69 10.03 -2.21 0.77
N TYR A 70 10.97 -2.62 -0.09
CA TYR A 70 11.92 -1.69 -0.70
C TYR A 70 11.24 -0.73 -1.68
N LEU A 71 10.24 -1.20 -2.45
CA LEU A 71 9.46 -0.32 -3.34
C LEU A 71 8.69 0.73 -2.53
N LEU A 72 7.99 0.31 -1.48
CA LEU A 72 7.24 1.24 -0.63
C LEU A 72 8.18 2.24 0.06
N LEU A 73 9.33 1.79 0.56
CA LEU A 73 10.34 2.67 1.15
C LEU A 73 10.90 3.66 0.13
N ALA A 74 11.23 3.22 -1.08
CA ALA A 74 11.72 4.09 -2.15
C ALA A 74 10.68 5.16 -2.50
N ILE A 75 9.41 4.79 -2.60
CA ILE A 75 8.30 5.71 -2.86
C ILE A 75 8.17 6.74 -1.73
N VAL A 76 8.25 6.31 -0.46
CA VAL A 76 8.21 7.23 0.69
C VAL A 76 9.40 8.19 0.65
N CYS A 77 10.62 7.72 0.36
CA CYS A 77 11.79 8.57 0.24
C CYS A 77 11.64 9.59 -0.90
N ILE A 78 11.16 9.17 -2.07
CA ILE A 78 10.89 10.07 -3.21
C ILE A 78 9.83 11.12 -2.83
N PHE A 79 8.76 10.71 -2.15
CA PHE A 79 7.74 11.63 -1.66
C PHE A 79 8.31 12.65 -0.68
N LEU A 80 9.11 12.22 0.30
CA LEU A 80 9.75 13.12 1.27
C LEU A 80 10.72 14.11 0.61
N ILE A 81 11.50 13.66 -0.39
CA ILE A 81 12.37 14.55 -1.17
C ILE A 81 11.54 15.57 -1.97
N SER A 82 10.38 15.16 -2.51
CA SER A 82 9.51 16.04 -3.27
C SER A 82 8.95 17.20 -2.45
N LEU A 83 8.91 17.09 -1.12
CA LEU A 83 8.47 18.18 -0.23
C LEU A 83 9.41 19.41 -0.26
N LEU A 84 10.61 19.29 -0.86
CA LEU A 84 11.54 20.40 -1.04
C LEU A 84 11.11 21.41 -2.12
N SER A 85 10.20 21.03 -3.03
CA SER A 85 9.71 21.89 -4.11
C SER A 85 8.28 21.53 -4.51
N ALA A 86 7.41 22.53 -4.59
CA ALA A 86 6.02 22.33 -5.02
C ALA A 86 5.92 21.69 -6.42
N GLU A 87 6.81 22.08 -7.35
CA GLU A 87 6.86 21.49 -8.69
C GLU A 87 7.20 20.01 -8.65
N MET A 88 8.21 19.63 -7.86
CA MET A 88 8.59 18.21 -7.68
C MET A 88 7.46 17.41 -7.03
N MET A 89 6.78 17.99 -6.04
CA MET A 89 5.65 17.36 -5.36
C MET A 89 4.52 17.03 -6.34
N ILE A 90 4.16 17.96 -7.23
CA ILE A 90 3.11 17.74 -8.24
C ILE A 90 3.48 16.55 -9.14
N TRP A 91 4.71 16.50 -9.64
CA TRP A 91 5.16 15.38 -10.48
C TRP A 91 5.13 14.04 -9.75
N VAL A 92 5.55 14.01 -8.49
CA VAL A 92 5.51 12.79 -7.67
C VAL A 92 4.07 12.35 -7.39
N LEU A 93 3.16 13.28 -7.09
CA LEU A 93 1.74 12.95 -6.92
C LEU A 93 1.11 12.37 -8.19
N TYR A 94 1.47 12.88 -9.38
CA TYR A 94 1.05 12.29 -10.65
C TYR A 94 1.58 10.87 -10.84
N ILE A 95 2.84 10.60 -10.51
CA ILE A 95 3.41 9.24 -10.56
C ILE A 95 2.67 8.33 -9.57
N LEU A 96 2.45 8.81 -8.34
CA LEU A 96 1.75 8.08 -7.29
C LEU A 96 0.31 7.72 -7.69
N LEU A 97 -0.37 8.54 -8.50
CA LEU A 97 -1.72 8.26 -8.97
C LEU A 97 -1.80 6.90 -9.68
N TYR A 98 -0.78 6.56 -10.48
CA TYR A 98 -0.70 5.29 -11.19
C TYR A 98 0.02 4.21 -10.40
N MET A 99 1.05 4.58 -9.63
CA MET A 99 1.85 3.61 -8.88
C MET A 99 1.10 3.04 -7.68
N THR A 100 0.27 3.82 -7.00
CA THR A 100 -0.47 3.38 -5.81
C THR A 100 -1.43 2.20 -6.09
N PRO A 101 -2.29 2.21 -7.13
CA PRO A 101 -3.14 1.06 -7.44
C PRO A 101 -2.32 -0.18 -7.83
N VAL A 102 -1.26 0.00 -8.61
CA VAL A 102 -0.34 -1.11 -8.97
C VAL A 102 0.30 -1.71 -7.73
N LEU A 103 0.76 -0.87 -6.81
CA LEU A 103 1.36 -1.31 -5.55
C LEU A 103 0.35 -1.99 -4.62
N ALA A 104 -0.90 -1.53 -4.61
CA ALA A 104 -1.99 -2.15 -3.86
C ALA A 104 -2.32 -3.55 -4.38
N LEU A 105 -2.38 -3.73 -5.71
CA LEU A 105 -2.54 -5.05 -6.32
C LEU A 105 -1.34 -5.95 -6.03
N TYR A 106 -0.12 -5.41 -6.11
CA TYR A 106 1.08 -6.17 -5.77
C TYR A 106 1.06 -6.62 -4.29
N TYR A 107 0.66 -5.74 -3.38
CA TYR A 107 0.52 -6.07 -1.96
C TYR A 107 -0.51 -7.19 -1.71
N LEU A 108 -1.67 -7.10 -2.37
CA LEU A 108 -2.72 -8.13 -2.31
C LEU A 108 -2.18 -9.48 -2.77
N MET A 109 -1.45 -9.50 -3.89
CA MET A 109 -0.82 -10.72 -4.41
C MET A 109 0.19 -11.30 -3.43
N VAL A 110 1.04 -10.47 -2.81
CA VAL A 110 2.02 -10.91 -1.80
C VAL A 110 1.29 -11.54 -0.60
N CYS A 111 0.28 -10.87 -0.05
CA CYS A 111 -0.48 -11.39 1.08
C CYS A 111 -1.21 -12.71 0.74
N TYR A 112 -1.81 -12.79 -0.44
CA TYR A 112 -2.45 -14.01 -0.93
C TYR A 112 -1.45 -15.16 -1.05
N LEU A 113 -0.31 -14.93 -1.72
CA LEU A 113 0.71 -15.96 -1.89
C LEU A 113 1.25 -16.45 -0.55
N GLU A 114 1.43 -15.57 0.43
CA GLU A 114 1.92 -15.94 1.76
C GLU A 114 0.89 -16.75 2.57
N ILE A 115 -0.41 -16.48 2.42
CA ILE A 115 -1.47 -17.26 3.07
C ILE A 115 -1.57 -18.66 2.45
N PHE A 116 -1.58 -18.75 1.12
CA PHE A 116 -1.92 -19.99 0.41
C PHE A 116 -0.71 -20.86 0.05
N ARG A 117 0.49 -20.29 -0.12
CA ARG A 117 1.70 -21.06 -0.49
C ARG A 117 2.63 -21.34 0.70
N GLY A 118 2.27 -20.94 1.92
CA GLY A 118 2.93 -21.37 3.15
C GLY A 118 4.45 -21.12 3.17
N LYS A 119 4.89 -19.92 2.79
CA LYS A 119 6.28 -19.48 2.92
C LYS A 119 6.36 -18.14 3.65
#